data_AF-A0A2A7RYU0-F1
#
_entry.id   AF-A0A2A7RYU0-F1
#
_cell.length_a   1.000
_cell.length_b   1.000
_cell.length_c   1.000
_cell.angle_alpha   90.00
_cell.angle_beta   90.00
_cell.angle_gamma   90.00
#
_symmetry.space_group_name_H-M   'P 1'
#
loop_
_entity.id
_entity.type
_entity.pdbx_description
1 polymer ?
#
loop_
_entity_poly.entity_id
_entity_poly.type
_entity_poly.pdbx_seq_one_letter_code
_entity_poly.pdbx_strand_id
1 'polypeptide(L)'
;MGTVTPDGKYTGMKALLAAQGKLAVKPRILVAPGLDTQPVAAAFATIAQSLRAFVYVTAHGCKTKEEAAAYRKQFGQREIMVIWPDWLGWDDVTNSTVAIPGACDRCGPAREDRQRHRWHKTLSNVVVNGVTASARTCRGICKTGDGRRLSEREPGYDAREPERLPFLGSRTCDADGKFFFENYTRSAQVIADTIAEAQMGVVDGRSIRRSRATSSKTSTRGSAAKSRSAN
;
A
#
# COMPACT_ATOMS: atom_id res chain seq x y z
N MET A 1 7.53 7.58 -15.83
CA MET A 1 7.31 6.18 -16.27
C MET A 1 8.64 5.53 -16.60
N GLY A 2 8.90 4.30 -16.14
CA GLY A 2 10.15 3.58 -16.43
C GLY A 2 10.10 2.78 -17.74
N THR A 3 11.22 2.68 -18.45
CA THR A 3 11.37 1.93 -19.71
C THR A 3 12.39 0.79 -19.57
N VAL A 4 12.56 -0.01 -20.62
CA VAL A 4 13.68 -0.96 -20.75
C VAL A 4 14.67 -0.31 -21.71
N THR A 5 15.93 -0.17 -21.29
CA THR A 5 16.98 0.34 -22.17
C THR A 5 17.29 -0.67 -23.28
N PRO A 6 17.93 -0.26 -24.38
CA PRO A 6 18.42 -1.19 -25.41
C PRO A 6 19.30 -2.33 -24.84
N ASP A 7 20.03 -2.03 -23.76
CA ASP A 7 20.86 -3.01 -23.01
C ASP A 7 20.04 -3.94 -22.09
N GLY A 8 18.71 -3.91 -22.16
CA GLY A 8 17.83 -4.74 -21.33
C GLY A 8 17.68 -4.29 -19.88
N LYS A 9 18.13 -3.08 -19.51
CA LYS A 9 18.05 -2.59 -18.12
C LYS A 9 16.70 -1.92 -17.87
N TYR A 10 16.04 -2.32 -16.80
CA TYR A 10 14.84 -1.63 -16.30
C TYR A 10 15.21 -0.29 -15.67
N THR A 11 14.49 0.77 -16.04
CA THR A 11 14.63 2.13 -15.48
C THR A 11 13.39 2.55 -14.70
N GLY A 12 13.53 3.59 -13.87
CA GLY A 12 12.44 4.17 -13.07
C GLY A 12 11.70 3.13 -12.24
N MET A 13 10.37 3.13 -12.32
CA MET A 13 9.53 2.21 -11.53
C MET A 13 9.72 0.74 -11.88
N LYS A 14 10.06 0.42 -13.14
CA LYS A 14 10.28 -0.97 -13.56
C LYS A 14 11.54 -1.56 -12.91
N ALA A 15 12.48 -0.72 -12.48
CA ALA A 15 13.68 -1.18 -11.77
C ALA A 15 13.35 -1.92 -10.46
N LEU A 16 12.19 -1.64 -9.85
CA LEU A 16 11.71 -2.33 -8.65
C LEU A 16 11.49 -3.83 -8.88
N LEU A 17 11.19 -4.26 -10.12
CA LEU A 17 11.06 -5.67 -10.48
C LEU A 17 12.41 -6.40 -10.42
N ALA A 18 13.50 -5.69 -10.71
CA ALA A 18 14.85 -6.24 -10.67
C ALA A 18 15.49 -6.15 -9.28
N ALA A 19 14.84 -5.50 -8.30
CA ALA A 19 15.39 -5.29 -6.96
C ALA A 19 15.72 -6.61 -6.25
N GLN A 20 14.89 -7.64 -6.42
CA GLN A 20 15.13 -8.95 -5.79
C GLN A 20 16.42 -9.61 -6.32
N GLY A 21 16.68 -9.53 -7.62
CA GLY A 21 17.88 -10.14 -8.22
C GLY A 21 19.18 -9.38 -7.91
N LYS A 22 19.10 -8.07 -7.64
CA LYS A 22 20.28 -7.22 -7.39
C LYS A 22 20.60 -7.01 -5.92
N LEU A 23 19.57 -6.84 -5.10
CA LEU A 23 19.69 -6.44 -3.70
C LEU A 23 19.18 -7.51 -2.72
N ALA A 24 18.69 -8.64 -3.22
CA ALA A 24 18.02 -9.67 -2.43
C ALA A 24 16.82 -9.16 -1.60
N VAL A 25 16.28 -7.97 -1.94
CA VAL A 25 15.14 -7.35 -1.27
C VAL A 25 13.96 -7.29 -2.22
N LYS A 26 12.82 -7.83 -1.78
CA LYS A 26 11.55 -7.71 -2.48
C LYS A 26 10.76 -6.52 -1.90
N PRO A 27 10.60 -5.40 -2.64
CA PRO A 27 9.83 -4.27 -2.14
C PRO A 27 8.35 -4.64 -2.04
N ARG A 28 7.74 -4.34 -0.89
CA ARG A 28 6.33 -4.69 -0.58
C ARG A 28 5.41 -3.50 -0.42
N ILE A 29 5.99 -2.34 -0.16
CA ILE A 29 5.29 -1.07 -0.06
C ILE A 29 5.91 -0.18 -1.12
N LEU A 30 5.10 0.33 -2.03
CA LEU A 30 5.51 1.19 -3.14
C LEU A 30 4.83 2.55 -3.01
N VAL A 31 5.58 3.61 -3.25
CA VAL A 31 5.09 5.00 -3.18
C VAL A 31 5.91 5.85 -4.16
N ALA A 32 5.27 6.82 -4.82
CA ALA A 32 5.96 7.88 -5.57
C ALA A 32 5.46 9.27 -5.15
N PRO A 33 5.95 9.78 -4.00
CA PRO A 33 5.45 11.03 -3.43
C PRO A 33 5.50 12.18 -4.44
N GLY A 34 4.38 12.86 -4.65
CA GLY A 34 4.30 14.04 -5.52
C GLY A 34 4.40 13.74 -7.02
N LEU A 35 4.55 12.48 -7.44
CA LEU A 35 4.60 12.06 -8.85
C LEU A 35 3.45 11.12 -9.23
N ASP A 36 2.50 10.95 -8.31
CA ASP A 36 1.33 10.08 -8.37
C ASP A 36 0.23 10.56 -9.33
N THR A 37 0.59 11.01 -10.53
CA THR A 37 -0.40 11.30 -11.59
C THR A 37 -1.13 10.02 -12.00
N GLN A 38 -2.35 10.12 -12.56
CA GLN A 38 -3.14 8.96 -12.99
C GLN A 38 -2.33 7.91 -13.77
N PRO A 39 -1.59 8.26 -14.85
CA PRO A 39 -0.84 7.26 -15.60
C PRO A 39 0.20 6.57 -14.71
N VAL A 40 0.89 7.31 -13.83
CA VAL A 40 1.90 6.77 -12.92
C VAL A 40 1.27 5.80 -11.92
N ALA A 41 0.15 6.16 -11.31
CA ALA A 41 -0.60 5.28 -10.41
C ALA A 41 -1.09 4.01 -11.09
N ALA A 42 -1.56 4.10 -12.34
CA ALA A 42 -1.97 2.94 -13.13
C ALA A 42 -0.80 2.00 -13.44
N ALA A 43 0.38 2.53 -13.78
CA ALA A 43 1.58 1.72 -13.94
C ALA A 43 2.03 1.08 -12.62
N PHE A 44 1.94 1.79 -11.49
CA PHE A 44 2.20 1.20 -10.19
C PHE A 44 1.26 0.04 -9.88
N ALA A 45 -0.02 0.10 -10.28
CA ALA A 45 -0.96 -1.01 -10.13
C ALA A 45 -0.40 -2.30 -10.74
N THR A 46 0.07 -2.23 -11.99
CA THR A 46 0.60 -3.39 -12.72
C THR A 46 1.89 -3.94 -12.11
N ILE A 47 2.76 -3.04 -11.65
CA ILE A 47 4.03 -3.40 -11.00
C ILE A 47 3.74 -4.03 -9.63
N ALA A 48 2.77 -3.50 -8.89
CA ALA A 48 2.37 -3.99 -7.58
C ALA A 48 1.75 -5.38 -7.66
N GLN A 49 0.93 -5.66 -8.67
CA GLN A 49 0.41 -7.00 -8.92
C GLN A 49 1.53 -8.00 -9.18
N SER A 50 2.51 -7.62 -10.02
CA SER A 50 3.66 -8.45 -10.36
C SER A 50 4.55 -8.75 -9.14
N LEU A 51 4.79 -7.73 -8.31
CA LEU A 51 5.60 -7.85 -7.09
C LEU A 51 4.81 -8.41 -5.90
N ARG A 52 3.49 -8.57 -6.02
CA ARG A 52 2.58 -8.78 -4.87
C ARG A 52 2.86 -7.74 -3.78
N ALA A 53 2.97 -6.47 -4.19
CA ALA A 53 3.21 -5.34 -3.32
C ALA A 53 1.94 -4.50 -3.17
N PHE A 54 1.96 -3.56 -2.23
CA PHE A 54 0.87 -2.61 -2.00
C PHE A 54 1.35 -1.19 -2.29
N VAL A 55 0.50 -0.39 -2.96
CA VAL A 55 0.84 0.98 -3.38
C VAL A 55 -0.03 1.97 -2.62
N TYR A 56 0.62 2.96 -2.02
CA TYR A 56 -0.07 4.17 -1.54
C TYR A 56 0.12 5.28 -2.56
N VAL A 57 -0.99 5.89 -2.95
CA VAL A 57 -1.04 6.92 -3.99
C VAL A 57 -1.72 8.15 -3.40
N THR A 58 -1.15 9.32 -3.63
CA THR A 58 -1.83 10.58 -3.33
C THR A 58 -2.80 10.96 -4.44
N ALA A 59 -3.95 11.54 -4.08
CA ALA A 59 -4.88 12.11 -5.06
C ALA A 59 -4.26 13.40 -5.66
N HIS A 60 -3.29 13.22 -6.56
CA HIS A 60 -2.41 14.27 -7.06
C HIS A 60 -3.19 15.43 -7.68
N GLY A 61 -3.02 16.63 -7.13
CA GLY A 61 -3.63 17.85 -7.65
C GLY A 61 -5.15 17.99 -7.41
N CYS A 62 -5.80 17.02 -6.77
CA CYS A 62 -7.23 17.12 -6.43
C CYS A 62 -7.38 18.17 -5.33
N LYS A 63 -8.22 19.20 -5.52
CA LYS A 63 -8.49 20.30 -4.56
C LYS A 63 -9.75 20.05 -3.71
N THR A 64 -10.73 19.36 -4.28
CA THR A 64 -12.00 19.06 -3.63
C THR A 64 -12.12 17.57 -3.30
N LYS A 65 -13.07 17.22 -2.42
CA LYS A 65 -13.35 15.83 -2.08
C LYS A 65 -13.93 15.09 -3.29
N GLU A 66 -14.74 15.75 -4.09
CA GLU A 66 -15.38 15.20 -5.29
C GLU A 66 -14.35 14.81 -6.35
N GLU A 67 -13.31 15.63 -6.53
CA GLU A 67 -12.19 15.31 -7.42
C GLU A 67 -11.41 14.08 -6.95
N ALA A 68 -11.16 13.96 -5.63
CA ALA A 68 -10.48 12.78 -5.08
C ALA A 68 -11.31 11.50 -5.26
N ALA A 69 -12.65 11.59 -5.15
CA ALA A 69 -13.56 10.48 -5.41
C ALA A 69 -13.53 10.08 -6.90
N ALA A 70 -13.56 11.07 -7.79
CA ALA A 70 -13.45 10.85 -9.22
C ALA A 70 -12.10 10.22 -9.60
N TYR A 71 -11.01 10.68 -9.00
CA TYR A 71 -9.67 10.10 -9.18
C TYR A 71 -9.64 8.63 -8.75
N ARG A 72 -10.21 8.31 -7.58
CA ARG A 72 -10.29 6.94 -7.08
C ARG A 72 -11.08 6.02 -8.01
N LYS A 73 -12.17 6.50 -8.62
CA LYS A 73 -13.00 5.72 -9.57
C LYS A 73 -12.26 5.32 -10.84
N GLN A 74 -11.11 5.92 -11.14
CA GLN A 74 -10.27 5.55 -12.28
C GLN A 74 -9.49 4.24 -12.03
N PHE A 75 -9.47 3.76 -10.79
CA PHE A 75 -8.76 2.55 -10.39
C PHE A 75 -9.73 1.48 -9.88
N GLY A 76 -9.43 0.23 -10.19
CA GLY A 76 -10.19 -0.95 -9.77
C GLY A 76 -9.34 -2.02 -9.08
N GLN A 77 -8.06 -1.73 -8.86
CA GLN A 77 -7.09 -2.70 -8.36
C GLN A 77 -7.07 -2.70 -6.82
N ARG A 78 -7.14 -3.90 -6.24
CA ARG A 78 -7.04 -4.11 -4.78
C ARG A 78 -5.69 -3.77 -4.17
N GLU A 79 -4.65 -3.64 -4.99
CA GLU A 79 -3.28 -3.30 -4.58
C GLU A 79 -3.05 -1.79 -4.37
N ILE A 80 -4.03 -0.94 -4.70
CA ILE A 80 -3.92 0.52 -4.60
C ILE A 80 -4.81 1.05 -3.47
N MET A 81 -4.25 1.96 -2.68
CA MET A 81 -5.01 2.85 -1.79
C MET A 81 -4.71 4.30 -2.13
N VAL A 82 -5.76 5.05 -2.43
CA VAL A 82 -5.71 6.51 -2.62
C VAL A 82 -5.84 7.19 -1.25
N ILE A 83 -4.97 8.14 -0.99
CA ILE A 83 -4.90 8.92 0.25
C ILE A 83 -5.17 10.39 -0.07
N TRP A 84 -6.05 11.00 0.74
CA TRP A 84 -6.40 12.42 0.68
C TRP A 84 -6.94 12.89 2.05
N PRO A 85 -6.67 14.14 2.48
CA PRO A 85 -5.87 15.19 1.84
C PRO A 85 -4.35 15.02 2.05
N ASP A 86 -3.57 15.94 1.48
CA ASP A 86 -2.15 16.10 1.81
C ASP A 86 -1.97 16.66 3.23
N TRP A 87 -0.77 16.49 3.78
CA TRP A 87 -0.40 17.00 5.09
C TRP A 87 0.47 18.26 4.96
N LEU A 88 0.60 19.01 6.04
CA LEU A 88 1.52 20.13 6.16
C LEU A 88 2.59 19.77 7.18
N GLY A 89 3.85 19.90 6.78
CA GLY A 89 4.99 19.76 7.66
C GLY A 89 5.84 21.03 7.65
N TRP A 90 6.59 21.23 8.71
CA TRP A 90 7.60 22.28 8.75
C TRP A 90 8.89 21.79 8.08
N ASP A 91 9.42 22.56 7.14
CA ASP A 91 10.71 22.28 6.52
C ASP A 91 11.75 23.29 7.00
N ASP A 92 12.76 22.79 7.72
CA ASP A 92 13.85 23.60 8.28
C ASP A 92 14.79 24.17 7.19
N VAL A 93 14.81 23.58 6.00
CA VAL A 93 15.66 24.08 4.89
C VAL A 93 15.05 25.32 4.26
N THR A 94 13.74 25.30 4.02
CA THR A 94 13.01 26.44 3.43
C THR A 94 12.44 27.39 4.47
N ASN A 95 12.53 27.05 5.77
CA ASN A 95 11.94 27.78 6.88
C ASN A 95 10.45 28.10 6.65
N SER A 96 9.72 27.15 6.08
CA SER A 96 8.32 27.34 5.70
C SER A 96 7.53 26.06 5.87
N THR A 97 6.21 26.20 5.99
CA THR A 97 5.30 25.06 6.00
C THR A 97 5.08 24.57 4.57
N VAL A 98 5.51 23.34 4.29
CA VAL A 98 5.43 22.70 2.97
C VAL A 98 4.35 21.61 2.98
N ALA A 99 3.67 21.45 1.85
CA ALA A 99 2.73 20.34 1.66
C ALA A 99 3.48 19.03 1.47
N ILE A 100 3.25 18.07 2.36
CA ILE A 100 3.78 16.72 2.26
C ILE A 100 2.71 15.84 1.57
N PRO A 101 3.05 15.18 0.46
CA PRO A 101 2.13 14.24 -0.18
C PRO A 101 1.73 13.14 0.82
N GLY A 102 0.42 12.95 1.05
CA GLY A 102 -0.09 11.98 2.03
C GLY A 102 0.39 10.53 1.88
N ALA A 103 0.88 10.14 0.70
CA ALA A 103 1.45 8.82 0.46
C ALA A 103 2.85 8.66 1.10
N CYS A 104 3.63 9.74 1.20
CA CYS A 104 4.93 9.75 1.87
C CYS A 104 4.76 9.50 3.38
N ASP A 105 3.84 10.22 4.00
CA ASP A 105 3.54 10.08 5.42
C ASP A 105 2.96 8.72 5.78
N ARG A 106 2.36 8.01 4.81
CA ARG A 106 1.85 6.65 5.04
C ARG A 106 2.92 5.57 4.96
N CYS A 107 3.98 5.79 4.19
CA CYS A 107 4.99 4.77 3.95
C CYS A 107 5.77 4.43 5.24
N GLY A 108 6.05 5.44 6.08
CA GLY A 108 6.76 5.29 7.34
C GLY A 108 6.00 4.42 8.35
N PRO A 109 4.77 4.80 8.75
CA PRO A 109 3.96 4.01 9.67
C PRO A 109 3.59 2.63 9.09
N ALA A 110 3.40 2.49 7.77
CA ALA A 110 3.15 1.18 7.16
C ALA A 110 4.35 0.23 7.25
N ARG A 111 5.57 0.78 7.19
CA ARG A 111 6.81 0.06 7.46
C ARG A 111 6.91 -0.30 8.94
N GLU A 112 6.64 0.65 9.83
CA GLU A 112 6.72 0.41 11.28
C GLU A 112 5.70 -0.62 11.75
N ASP A 113 4.44 -0.51 11.33
CA ASP A 113 3.39 -1.49 11.63
C ASP A 113 3.79 -2.88 11.13
N ARG A 114 4.41 -2.97 9.95
CA ARG A 114 4.90 -4.26 9.44
C ARG A 114 5.97 -4.87 10.35
N GLN A 115 6.86 -4.04 10.91
CA GLN A 115 7.95 -4.48 11.78
C GLN A 115 7.44 -4.82 13.20
N ARG A 116 6.56 -3.99 13.78
CA ARG A 116 6.12 -4.11 15.18
C ARG A 116 4.83 -4.90 15.35
N HIS A 117 3.86 -4.69 14.47
CA HIS A 117 2.48 -5.18 14.60
C HIS A 117 2.09 -6.17 13.48
N ARG A 118 3.03 -6.52 12.60
CA ARG A 118 2.93 -7.47 11.48
C ARG A 118 1.90 -7.03 10.41
N TRP A 119 1.71 -7.86 9.37
CA TRP A 119 0.92 -7.54 8.17
C TRP A 119 -0.60 -7.49 8.35
N HIS A 120 -1.12 -7.89 9.50
CA HIS A 120 -2.57 -7.94 9.77
C HIS A 120 -3.09 -6.63 10.38
N LYS A 121 -2.20 -5.78 10.91
CA LYS A 121 -2.56 -4.48 11.46
C LYS A 121 -2.95 -3.54 10.31
N THR A 122 -4.14 -2.96 10.44
CA THR A 122 -4.57 -1.87 9.56
C THR A 122 -3.99 -0.55 10.05
N LEU A 123 -3.81 0.32 9.08
CA LEU A 123 -3.26 1.65 9.22
C LEU A 123 -4.21 2.66 9.87
N SER A 124 -5.46 2.25 10.10
CA SER A 124 -6.47 3.06 10.76
C SER A 124 -6.11 3.30 12.22
N ASN A 125 -6.39 4.52 12.69
CA ASN A 125 -6.16 4.97 14.06
C ASN A 125 -4.68 4.98 14.51
N VAL A 126 -3.76 5.13 13.56
CA VAL A 126 -2.34 5.35 13.83
C VAL A 126 -2.04 6.84 13.74
N VAL A 127 -1.31 7.37 14.73
CA VAL A 127 -0.91 8.78 14.77
C VAL A 127 0.22 9.00 13.76
N VAL A 128 0.10 10.04 12.95
CA VAL A 128 1.16 10.49 12.04
C VAL A 128 2.09 11.44 12.79
N ASN A 129 3.39 11.16 12.75
CA ASN A 129 4.43 11.99 13.39
C ASN A 129 5.07 12.91 12.35
N GLY A 130 5.48 14.11 12.76
CA GLY A 130 6.20 15.07 11.88
C GLY A 130 5.31 15.98 11.04
N VAL A 131 4.00 15.99 11.33
CA VAL A 131 3.00 16.80 10.62
C VAL A 131 2.42 17.84 11.59
N THR A 132 2.30 19.08 11.13
CA THR A 132 1.77 20.20 11.92
C THR A 132 0.27 20.38 11.74
N ALA A 133 -0.26 20.09 10.55
CA ALA A 133 -1.70 20.10 10.25
C ALA A 133 -2.01 19.28 8.99
N SER A 134 -3.28 19.01 8.71
CA SER A 134 -3.70 18.60 7.37
C SER A 134 -3.70 19.81 6.44
N ALA A 135 -3.21 19.67 5.21
CA ALA A 135 -3.17 20.77 4.22
C ALA A 135 -4.54 21.33 3.87
N ARG A 136 -5.60 20.59 4.19
CA ARG A 136 -6.97 21.07 4.11
C ARG A 136 -7.70 20.71 5.37
N THR A 137 -8.21 21.74 6.03
CA THR A 137 -9.18 21.57 7.10
C THR A 137 -10.47 21.03 6.48
N CYS A 138 -10.77 19.74 6.68
CA CYS A 138 -12.11 19.21 6.45
C CYS A 138 -13.09 19.77 7.50
N ARG A 139 -13.34 21.08 7.44
CA ARG A 139 -14.25 21.80 8.33
C ARG A 139 -15.68 21.47 7.94
N GLY A 140 -16.22 20.39 8.51
CA GLY A 140 -17.61 19.98 8.30
C GLY A 140 -17.92 18.50 8.57
N ILE A 141 -16.90 17.64 8.68
CA ILE A 141 -17.13 16.20 8.68
C ILE A 141 -17.39 15.62 10.09
N CYS A 142 -16.98 16.34 11.15
CA CYS A 142 -17.06 15.83 12.53
C CYS A 142 -18.22 16.38 13.39
N LYS A 143 -18.99 17.38 12.91
CA LYS A 143 -20.13 17.92 13.70
C LYS A 143 -21.51 17.44 13.26
N THR A 144 -21.64 16.93 12.04
CA THR A 144 -22.93 16.57 11.46
C THR A 144 -22.86 15.24 10.72
N GLY A 145 -22.62 14.11 11.41
CA GLY A 145 -22.89 12.75 10.90
C GLY A 145 -22.27 12.28 9.57
N ASP A 146 -21.57 13.13 8.82
CA ASP A 146 -21.25 12.92 7.41
C ASP A 146 -19.87 12.29 7.19
N GLY A 147 -18.97 12.32 8.19
CA GLY A 147 -17.73 11.51 8.18
C GLY A 147 -17.99 10.02 8.23
N ARG A 148 -19.08 9.63 8.91
CA ARG A 148 -19.56 8.25 8.91
C ARG A 148 -20.14 7.88 7.54
N ARG A 149 -20.94 8.74 6.91
CA ARG A 149 -21.49 8.49 5.56
C ARG A 149 -20.44 8.41 4.46
N LEU A 150 -19.35 9.18 4.54
CA LEU A 150 -18.26 9.13 3.55
C LEU A 150 -17.39 7.88 3.72
N SER A 151 -17.04 7.49 4.96
CA SER A 151 -16.37 6.18 5.18
C SER A 151 -17.26 4.98 4.80
N GLU A 152 -18.58 5.13 4.88
CA GLU A 152 -19.56 4.10 4.49
C GLU A 152 -19.80 4.04 2.97
N ARG A 153 -19.81 5.19 2.25
CA ARG A 153 -20.07 5.25 0.79
C ARG A 153 -18.81 5.28 -0.09
N GLU A 154 -17.75 5.99 0.27
CA GLU A 154 -16.53 6.15 -0.56
C GLU A 154 -15.28 6.38 0.33
N PRO A 155 -14.53 5.32 0.70
CA PRO A 155 -13.53 5.38 1.77
C PRO A 155 -12.07 5.50 1.29
N GLY A 156 -11.48 6.66 1.56
CA GLY A 156 -10.06 7.01 1.46
C GLY A 156 -9.75 8.41 2.01
N TYR A 157 -10.63 8.93 2.89
CA TYR A 157 -10.67 10.33 3.31
C TYR A 157 -10.23 10.50 4.77
N ASP A 158 -9.13 11.21 5.00
CA ASP A 158 -8.74 11.72 6.32
C ASP A 158 -9.45 13.05 6.60
N ALA A 159 -10.15 13.16 7.74
CA ALA A 159 -10.81 14.39 8.14
C ALA A 159 -10.90 14.57 9.67
N ARG A 160 -9.84 15.12 10.29
CA ARG A 160 -9.93 15.80 11.60
C ARG A 160 -8.70 16.68 11.89
N GLU A 161 -8.86 17.67 12.76
CA GLU A 161 -7.86 18.62 13.31
C GLU A 161 -8.11 18.74 14.84
N PRO A 162 -7.21 19.27 15.69
CA PRO A 162 -5.82 18.88 15.95
C PRO A 162 -5.59 18.67 17.46
N GLU A 163 -5.49 17.44 17.94
CA GLU A 163 -4.76 17.20 19.20
C GLU A 163 -3.90 15.94 19.10
N ARG A 164 -4.37 14.97 18.31
CA ARG A 164 -3.61 13.86 17.72
C ARG A 164 -4.29 13.59 16.39
N LEU A 165 -3.57 13.44 15.27
CA LEU A 165 -4.16 13.25 13.93
C LEU A 165 -4.15 11.75 13.55
N PRO A 166 -5.09 10.92 14.03
CA PRO A 166 -5.18 9.53 13.61
C PRO A 166 -5.71 9.43 12.18
N PHE A 167 -5.04 8.60 11.38
CA PHE A 167 -5.48 8.23 10.04
C PHE A 167 -6.86 7.54 10.09
N LEU A 168 -7.80 7.96 9.24
CA LEU A 168 -9.17 7.46 9.17
C LEU A 168 -9.45 6.85 7.80
N GLY A 169 -8.91 5.65 7.57
CA GLY A 169 -9.16 4.90 6.35
C GLY A 169 -8.45 3.56 6.38
N SER A 170 -8.93 2.59 5.62
CA SER A 170 -8.20 1.31 5.40
C SER A 170 -8.67 0.59 4.15
N ARG A 171 -9.36 1.29 3.23
CA ARG A 171 -10.00 0.65 2.08
C ARG A 171 -9.24 0.83 0.78
N THR A 172 -9.07 -0.28 0.07
CA THR A 172 -8.40 -0.37 -1.25
C THR A 172 -9.36 0.03 -2.37
N CYS A 173 -8.85 0.26 -3.57
CA CYS A 173 -9.67 0.57 -4.75
C CYS A 173 -10.22 -0.68 -5.45
N ASP A 174 -10.42 -1.79 -4.72
CA ASP A 174 -10.91 -3.05 -5.28
C ASP A 174 -12.30 -2.90 -5.93
N ALA A 175 -12.41 -3.30 -7.21
CA ALA A 175 -13.68 -3.31 -7.94
C ALA A 175 -14.53 -4.55 -7.63
N ASP A 176 -13.90 -5.68 -7.29
CA ASP A 176 -14.59 -6.97 -7.07
C ASP A 176 -15.30 -7.05 -5.71
N GLY A 177 -15.01 -6.11 -4.81
CA GLY A 177 -15.60 -6.02 -3.48
C GLY A 177 -15.23 -7.18 -2.54
N LYS A 178 -14.16 -7.92 -2.82
CA LYS A 178 -13.69 -9.02 -1.96
C LYS A 178 -12.53 -8.56 -1.06
N PHE A 179 -11.73 -7.63 -1.55
CA PHE A 179 -10.53 -7.11 -0.89
C PHE A 179 -10.71 -5.65 -0.49
N PHE A 180 -11.87 -5.34 0.12
CA PHE A 180 -12.18 -3.98 0.54
C PHE A 180 -11.13 -3.37 1.46
N PHE A 181 -10.56 -4.16 2.37
CA PHE A 181 -9.61 -3.67 3.35
C PHE A 181 -8.17 -4.02 2.99
N GLU A 182 -7.27 -3.09 3.27
CA GLU A 182 -5.83 -3.20 3.04
C GLU A 182 -5.23 -4.46 3.68
N ASN A 183 -5.65 -4.79 4.90
CA ASN A 183 -5.18 -5.99 5.61
C ASN A 183 -5.51 -7.29 4.83
N TYR A 184 -6.62 -7.33 4.09
CA TYR A 184 -6.98 -8.50 3.27
C TYR A 184 -6.01 -8.66 2.11
N THR A 185 -5.74 -7.59 1.36
CA THR A 185 -4.78 -7.63 0.25
C THR A 185 -3.37 -7.95 0.76
N ARG A 186 -2.90 -7.27 1.82
CA ARG A 186 -1.57 -7.50 2.39
C ARG A 186 -1.41 -8.92 2.94
N SER A 187 -2.42 -9.45 3.62
CA SER A 187 -2.39 -10.82 4.12
C SER A 187 -2.39 -11.84 2.98
N ALA A 188 -3.20 -11.65 1.95
CA ALA A 188 -3.23 -12.53 0.78
C ALA A 188 -1.87 -12.56 0.05
N GLN A 189 -1.24 -11.41 -0.12
CA GLN A 189 0.09 -11.30 -0.74
C GLN A 189 1.18 -11.98 0.09
N VAL A 190 1.13 -11.90 1.42
CA VAL A 190 2.09 -12.59 2.30
C VAL A 190 1.87 -14.10 2.26
N ILE A 191 0.63 -14.57 2.36
CA ILE A 191 0.30 -16.00 2.30
C ILE A 191 0.72 -16.60 0.96
N ALA A 192 0.47 -15.90 -0.15
CA ALA A 192 0.87 -16.37 -1.48
C ALA A 192 2.39 -16.52 -1.62
N ASP A 193 3.17 -15.65 -0.98
CA ASP A 193 4.63 -15.72 -1.00
C ASP A 193 5.16 -16.82 -0.08
N THR A 194 4.63 -16.96 1.14
CA THR A 194 5.10 -17.99 2.07
C THR A 194 4.81 -19.41 1.55
N ILE A 195 3.70 -19.58 0.82
CA ILE A 195 3.39 -20.84 0.12
C ILE A 195 4.34 -21.03 -1.07
N ALA A 196 4.58 -19.99 -1.88
CA ALA A 196 5.48 -20.09 -3.03
C ALA A 196 6.91 -20.44 -2.60
N GLU A 197 7.44 -19.78 -1.57
CA GLU A 197 8.75 -20.06 -0.98
C GLU A 197 8.83 -21.50 -0.46
N ALA A 198 7.80 -21.98 0.24
CA ALA A 198 7.74 -23.37 0.72
C ALA A 198 7.78 -24.39 -0.42
N GLN A 199 7.21 -24.03 -1.58
CA GLN A 199 7.11 -24.92 -2.74
C GLN A 199 8.29 -24.81 -3.69
N MET A 200 9.16 -23.79 -3.57
CA MET A 200 10.31 -23.58 -4.49
C MET A 200 11.24 -24.81 -4.57
N GLY A 201 11.57 -25.44 -3.44
CA GLY A 201 12.40 -26.65 -3.42
C GLY A 201 11.75 -27.88 -4.07
N VAL A 202 10.46 -27.78 -4.40
CA VAL A 202 9.66 -28.82 -5.05
C VAL A 202 9.29 -28.41 -6.48
N VAL A 203 9.88 -27.37 -7.06
CA VAL A 203 9.65 -27.04 -8.48
C VAL A 203 10.46 -27.99 -9.36
N ASP A 204 11.78 -28.05 -9.18
CA ASP A 204 12.69 -28.87 -9.99
C ASP A 204 12.92 -30.29 -9.43
N GLY A 205 12.15 -30.68 -8.41
CA GLY A 205 12.26 -31.98 -7.75
C GLY A 205 11.75 -33.18 -8.55
N ARG A 206 12.07 -34.38 -8.05
CA ARG A 206 11.72 -35.71 -8.59
C ARG A 206 10.28 -35.81 -9.12
N SER A 207 10.06 -36.39 -10.31
CA SER A 207 8.76 -36.55 -11.03
C SER A 207 7.50 -36.63 -10.15
N ILE A 208 6.38 -36.03 -10.57
CA ILE A 208 5.11 -35.97 -9.84
C ILE A 208 4.65 -37.38 -9.43
N ARG A 209 4.67 -37.68 -8.12
CA ARG A 209 4.18 -38.93 -7.50
C ARG A 209 3.26 -38.60 -6.33
N ARG A 210 2.36 -39.52 -5.97
CA ARG A 210 1.39 -39.34 -4.88
C ARG A 210 2.05 -38.99 -3.53
N SER A 211 3.22 -39.56 -3.24
CA SER A 211 4.03 -39.25 -2.04
C SER A 211 4.61 -37.83 -2.01
N ARG A 212 4.81 -37.21 -3.19
CA ARG A 212 5.25 -35.81 -3.31
C ARG A 212 4.13 -34.84 -2.94
N ALA A 213 2.88 -35.17 -3.28
CA ALA A 213 1.71 -34.36 -2.93
C ALA A 213 1.44 -34.33 -1.42
N THR A 214 1.74 -35.41 -0.70
CA THR A 214 1.67 -35.44 0.78
C THR A 214 2.81 -34.65 1.41
N SER A 215 4.05 -34.80 0.93
CA SER A 215 5.20 -34.02 1.39
C SER A 215 5.02 -32.51 1.18
N SER A 216 4.52 -32.09 0.01
CA SER A 216 4.27 -30.67 -0.28
C SER A 216 3.19 -30.07 0.63
N LYS A 217 2.11 -30.80 0.92
CA LYS A 217 1.07 -30.39 1.89
C LYS A 217 1.66 -30.19 3.29
N THR A 218 2.52 -31.08 3.75
CA THR A 218 3.17 -30.98 5.06
C THR A 218 4.13 -29.79 5.13
N SER A 219 4.94 -29.57 4.08
CA SER A 219 5.84 -28.40 4.01
C SER A 219 5.09 -27.07 4.02
N THR A 220 3.95 -27.00 3.32
CA THR A 220 3.10 -25.80 3.25
C THR A 220 2.49 -25.49 4.63
N ARG A 221 2.05 -26.52 5.36
CA ARG A 221 1.56 -26.38 6.75
C ARG A 221 2.65 -25.91 7.71
N GLY A 222 3.86 -26.45 7.59
CA GLY A 222 5.01 -26.04 8.40
C GLY A 222 5.47 -24.60 8.12
N SER A 223 5.49 -24.18 6.86
CA SER A 223 5.82 -22.80 6.45
C SER A 223 4.76 -21.81 6.91
N ALA A 224 3.47 -22.16 6.80
CA ALA A 224 2.39 -21.33 7.34
C ALA A 224 2.51 -21.14 8.86
N ALA A 225 2.93 -22.17 9.61
CA ALA A 225 3.20 -22.06 11.05
C ALA A 225 4.42 -21.15 11.33
N LYS A 226 5.50 -21.27 10.54
CA LYS A 226 6.65 -20.37 10.65
C LYS A 226 6.32 -18.93 10.27
N SER A 227 5.44 -18.67 9.30
CA SER A 227 4.99 -17.31 9.00
C SER A 227 4.20 -16.67 10.15
N ARG A 228 3.62 -17.47 11.07
CA ARG A 228 3.05 -16.89 12.31
C ARG A 228 4.12 -16.44 13.30
N SER A 229 5.33 -17.00 13.26
CA SER A 229 6.44 -16.71 14.18
C SER A 229 7.59 -15.88 13.58
N ALA A 230 7.78 -15.91 12.26
CA ALA A 230 8.83 -15.20 11.53
C ALA A 230 8.31 -13.83 11.09
N ASN A 231 8.52 -12.86 11.98
CA ASN A 231 8.75 -11.44 11.74
C ASN A 231 8.99 -10.78 13.11
#